data_AF-A0A6N6ME38-F1
#
_entry.id   AF-A0A6N6ME38-F1
#
_cell.length_a   1.000
_cell.length_b   1.000
_cell.length_c   1.000
_cell.angle_alpha   90.00
_cell.angle_beta   90.00
_cell.angle_gamma   90.00
#
_symmetry.space_group_name_H-M   'P 1'
#
loop_
_entity.id
_entity.type
_entity.pdbx_description
1 polymer ?
#
loop_
_entity_poly.entity_id
_entity_poly.type
_entity_poly.pdbx_seq_one_letter_code
_entity_poly.pdbx_strand_id
1 'polypeptide(L)'
;MANITVRKKKLANDKLSLYLDYSSPIISPKTGKPTRREFLKLQIYAKPKDEAERTHNKKTIEFAEIVRAKRLVQWRDKEFGFKENINLNVSFNAFYDSVVLERRNRGSYSNYLAWKSSFNYFKDFIGGEIKTHQLNDNHVKKYREYLLTVNNLRVKNTQKLAINTASTYYKHFISVLKQAYKRSLIPTNLADEAVYIKEEQTHREYLTEEELDLLWKTEVKIEKIKHLTFFAALTGFRFSDIISLKWESVYKDKHQGYYIKLTEQKTGNINNHPISDTAYTLLKIQGTTRGQVFTNIKYTQITRPLKEWIIRSGIRKKISFHNFRHSYATLQLANGTDIYTVSKLLGHKNLSTTQIYTKVMDKNKIEAANRINLDLDGLS
;
A
#
# COMPACT_ATOMS: atom_id res chain seq x y z
N MET A 1 9.93 20.34 -43.20
CA MET A 1 9.59 19.82 -41.86
C MET A 1 8.48 18.79 -41.99
N ALA A 2 8.66 17.59 -41.43
CA ALA A 2 7.61 16.59 -41.38
C ALA A 2 6.41 17.10 -40.56
N ASN A 3 5.19 16.95 -41.07
CA ASN A 3 3.96 17.42 -40.43
C ASN A 3 2.92 16.29 -40.37
N ILE A 4 2.28 16.10 -39.20
CA ILE A 4 1.17 15.16 -39.00
C ILE A 4 -0.06 15.99 -38.60
N THR A 5 -1.15 15.84 -39.33
CA THR A 5 -2.39 16.56 -39.05
C THR A 5 -3.55 15.60 -38.80
N VAL A 6 -4.42 15.93 -37.83
CA VAL A 6 -5.68 15.20 -37.65
C VAL A 6 -6.65 15.68 -38.72
N ARG A 7 -7.14 14.76 -39.56
CA ARG A 7 -8.14 15.02 -40.58
C ARG A 7 -9.38 14.15 -40.40
N LYS A 8 -10.47 14.59 -41.02
CA LYS A 8 -11.79 13.98 -40.95
C LYS A 8 -12.14 13.36 -42.30
N LYS A 9 -12.68 12.15 -42.32
CA LYS A 9 -13.24 11.52 -43.52
C LYS A 9 -14.73 11.23 -43.28
N LYS A 10 -15.59 11.66 -44.20
CA LYS A 10 -17.03 11.40 -44.13
C LYS A 10 -17.30 9.90 -44.28
N LEU A 11 -18.16 9.36 -43.41
CA LEU A 11 -18.72 8.01 -43.50
C LEU A 11 -20.19 8.09 -43.96
N ALA A 12 -20.76 6.97 -44.41
CA ALA A 12 -22.13 6.90 -44.92
C ALA A 12 -23.21 7.20 -43.85
N ASN A 13 -22.84 7.21 -42.56
CA ASN A 13 -23.78 7.18 -41.42
C ASN A 13 -23.82 8.52 -40.64
N ASP A 14 -23.64 9.67 -41.30
CA ASP A 14 -23.51 11.01 -40.67
C ASP A 14 -22.44 11.11 -39.56
N LYS A 15 -21.45 10.22 -39.63
CA LYS A 15 -20.27 10.21 -38.77
C LYS A 15 -19.02 10.58 -39.57
N LEU A 16 -18.05 11.17 -38.89
CA LEU A 16 -16.72 11.45 -39.43
C LEU A 16 -15.71 10.54 -38.75
N SER A 17 -14.89 9.86 -39.54
CA SER A 17 -13.76 9.09 -39.05
C SER A 17 -12.53 9.98 -38.92
N LEU A 18 -11.83 9.91 -37.79
CA LEU A 18 -10.58 10.62 -37.57
C LEU A 18 -9.38 9.78 -38.04
N TYR A 19 -8.48 10.42 -38.77
CA TYR A 19 -7.23 9.82 -39.23
C TYR A 19 -6.08 10.84 -39.15
N LEU A 20 -4.87 10.31 -39.07
CA LEU A 20 -3.64 11.10 -39.15
C LEU A 20 -3.18 11.15 -40.61
N ASP A 21 -2.90 12.35 -41.09
CA ASP A 21 -2.37 12.63 -42.42
C ASP A 21 -0.91 13.05 -42.32
N TYR A 22 -0.02 12.26 -42.92
CA TYR A 22 1.42 12.39 -42.85
C TYR A 22 1.94 13.12 -44.10
N SER A 23 2.84 14.09 -43.93
CA SER A 23 3.48 14.80 -45.06
C SER A 23 4.32 13.88 -45.95
N SER A 24 4.90 12.83 -45.38
CA SER A 24 5.70 11.80 -46.05
C SER A 24 5.07 10.41 -45.80
N PRO A 25 5.20 9.46 -46.73
CA PRO A 25 4.56 8.15 -46.60
C PRO A 25 5.18 7.30 -45.48
N ILE A 26 4.31 6.64 -44.71
CA ILE A 26 4.63 5.61 -43.72
C ILE A 26 4.32 4.22 -44.30
N ILE A 27 4.98 3.17 -43.78
CA ILE A 27 4.63 1.79 -44.17
C ILE A 27 3.40 1.35 -43.40
N SER A 28 2.36 0.94 -44.13
CA SER A 28 1.15 0.38 -43.54
C SER A 28 1.44 -0.98 -42.90
N PRO A 29 1.22 -1.18 -41.59
CA PRO A 29 1.44 -2.47 -40.94
C PRO A 29 0.47 -3.56 -41.42
N LYS A 30 -0.63 -3.19 -42.09
CA LYS A 30 -1.63 -4.14 -42.60
C LYS A 30 -1.34 -4.63 -44.02
N THR A 31 -0.73 -3.78 -44.84
CA THR A 31 -0.58 -4.03 -46.27
C THR A 31 0.87 -4.06 -46.72
N GLY A 32 1.82 -3.65 -45.87
CA GLY A 32 3.24 -3.51 -46.21
C GLY A 32 3.55 -2.39 -47.20
N LYS A 33 2.52 -1.74 -47.77
CA LYS A 33 2.66 -0.70 -48.79
C LYS A 33 2.77 0.70 -48.16
N PRO A 34 3.46 1.65 -48.82
CA PRO A 34 3.50 3.04 -48.38
C PRO A 34 2.10 3.66 -48.37
N THR A 35 1.76 4.39 -47.31
CA THR A 35 0.52 5.16 -47.16
C THR A 35 0.80 6.46 -46.43
N ARG A 36 0.02 7.51 -46.70
CA ARG A 36 0.10 8.77 -45.95
C ARG A 36 -0.97 8.88 -44.85
N ARG A 37 -1.82 7.86 -44.71
CA ARG A 37 -3.01 7.90 -43.84
C ARG A 37 -3.02 6.78 -42.82
N GLU A 38 -3.18 7.13 -41.54
CA GLU A 38 -3.41 6.19 -40.44
C GLU A 38 -4.78 6.45 -39.80
N PHE A 39 -5.73 5.53 -39.99
CA PHE A 39 -7.08 5.66 -39.41
C PHE A 39 -7.09 5.27 -37.93
N LEU A 40 -7.55 6.17 -37.06
CA LEU A 40 -7.50 5.99 -35.61
C LEU A 40 -8.64 5.10 -35.05
N LYS A 41 -9.57 4.68 -35.91
CA LYS A 41 -10.83 4.01 -35.53
C LYS A 41 -11.69 4.84 -34.56
N LEU A 42 -11.50 6.15 -34.53
CA LEU A 42 -12.30 7.10 -33.76
C LEU A 42 -13.35 7.75 -34.66
N GLN A 43 -14.57 7.88 -34.15
CA GLN A 43 -15.69 8.46 -34.88
C GLN A 43 -16.32 9.59 -34.07
N ILE A 44 -16.66 10.68 -34.77
CA ILE A 44 -17.39 11.82 -34.23
C ILE A 44 -18.68 12.04 -35.04
N TYR A 45 -19.67 12.66 -34.42
CA TYR A 45 -20.91 13.05 -35.10
C TYR A 45 -20.65 14.23 -36.03
N ALA A 46 -21.06 14.15 -37.30
CA ALA A 46 -20.88 15.24 -38.26
C ALA A 46 -21.71 16.47 -37.90
N LYS A 47 -22.90 16.25 -37.30
CA LYS A 47 -23.82 17.28 -36.82
C LYS A 47 -24.33 16.87 -35.42
N PRO A 48 -23.65 17.25 -34.33
CA PRO A 48 -24.05 16.88 -32.96
C PRO A 48 -25.35 17.61 -32.57
N LYS A 49 -26.36 16.86 -32.12
CA LYS A 49 -27.72 17.34 -31.82
C LYS A 49 -27.90 17.79 -30.38
N ASP A 50 -27.18 17.19 -29.43
CA ASP A 50 -27.29 17.47 -28.00
C ASP A 50 -25.93 17.76 -27.33
N GLU A 51 -25.96 18.10 -26.04
CA GLU A 51 -24.76 18.41 -25.26
C GLU A 51 -23.85 17.19 -25.03
N ALA A 52 -24.43 15.99 -24.96
CA ALA A 52 -23.69 14.75 -24.78
C ALA A 52 -22.84 14.43 -26.03
N GLU A 53 -23.40 14.58 -27.23
CA GLU A 53 -22.71 14.41 -28.51
C GLU A 53 -21.62 15.47 -28.72
N ARG A 54 -21.86 16.73 -28.30
CA ARG A 54 -20.82 17.78 -28.32
C ARG A 54 -19.66 17.44 -27.39
N THR A 55 -19.96 16.96 -26.19
CA THR A 55 -18.95 16.53 -25.19
C THR A 55 -18.17 15.32 -25.69
N HIS A 56 -18.85 14.33 -26.29
CA HIS A 56 -18.21 13.18 -26.93
C HIS A 56 -17.26 13.61 -28.06
N ASN A 57 -17.71 14.50 -28.95
CA ASN A 57 -16.88 15.04 -30.03
C ASN A 57 -15.64 15.76 -29.48
N LYS A 58 -15.80 16.60 -28.45
CA LYS A 58 -14.69 17.33 -27.81
C LYS A 58 -13.65 16.35 -27.24
N LYS A 59 -14.06 15.39 -26.41
CA LYS A 59 -13.16 14.38 -25.82
C LYS A 59 -12.49 13.51 -26.88
N THR A 60 -13.23 13.12 -27.92
CA THR A 60 -12.71 12.27 -28.99
C THR A 60 -11.66 12.99 -29.85
N ILE A 61 -11.88 14.27 -30.14
CA ILE A 61 -10.91 15.11 -30.84
C ILE A 61 -9.67 15.33 -29.96
N GLU A 62 -9.85 15.65 -28.68
CA GLU A 62 -8.74 15.80 -27.72
C GLU A 62 -7.88 14.54 -27.64
N PHE A 63 -8.50 13.36 -27.59
CA PHE A 63 -7.79 12.09 -27.65
C PHE A 63 -7.05 11.88 -28.98
N ALA A 64 -7.67 12.23 -30.12
CA ALA A 64 -7.00 12.17 -31.43
C ALA A 64 -5.78 13.09 -31.51
N GLU A 65 -5.84 14.26 -30.87
CA GLU A 65 -4.72 15.19 -30.77
C GLU A 65 -3.58 14.64 -29.89
N ILE A 66 -3.90 13.95 -28.79
CA ILE A 66 -2.90 13.23 -27.98
C ILE A 66 -2.20 12.16 -28.82
N VAL A 67 -2.96 11.39 -29.62
CA VAL A 67 -2.39 10.36 -30.50
C VAL A 67 -1.51 10.98 -31.59
N ARG A 68 -1.96 12.07 -32.22
CA ARG A 68 -1.16 12.86 -33.20
C ARG A 68 0.15 13.31 -32.59
N ALA A 69 0.11 13.91 -31.39
CA ALA A 69 1.29 14.38 -30.69
C ALA A 69 2.28 13.24 -30.41
N LYS A 70 1.79 12.08 -29.96
CA LYS A 70 2.62 10.89 -29.75
C LYS A 70 3.28 10.39 -31.03
N ARG A 71 2.56 10.38 -32.15
CA ARG A 71 3.10 9.98 -33.46
C ARG A 71 4.14 10.96 -34.00
N LEU A 72 3.95 12.25 -33.76
CA LEU A 72 4.90 13.29 -34.16
C LEU A 72 6.22 13.14 -33.42
N VAL A 73 6.17 12.82 -32.11
CA VAL A 73 7.36 12.50 -31.30
C VAL A 73 8.07 11.27 -31.86
N GLN A 74 7.36 10.16 -32.06
CA GLN A 74 7.94 8.93 -32.60
C GLN A 74 8.60 9.11 -33.98
N TRP A 75 8.02 9.97 -34.83
CA TRP A 75 8.59 10.26 -36.14
C TRP A 75 9.85 11.11 -36.03
N ARG A 76 9.82 12.18 -35.22
CA ARG A 76 10.99 13.03 -34.98
C ARG A 76 12.15 12.28 -34.33
N ASP A 77 11.86 11.37 -33.40
CA ASP A 77 12.85 10.48 -32.78
C ASP A 77 13.58 9.63 -33.84
N LYS A 78 12.86 9.19 -34.88
CA LYS A 78 13.40 8.37 -35.97
C LYS A 78 14.17 9.18 -37.02
N GLU A 79 13.82 10.46 -37.19
CA GLU A 79 14.41 11.34 -38.22
C GLU A 79 15.71 12.01 -37.74
N PHE A 80 15.86 12.31 -36.45
CA PHE A 80 17.01 13.09 -35.96
C PHE A 80 17.72 12.52 -34.72
N GLY A 81 17.28 11.42 -34.11
CA GLY A 81 17.96 10.84 -32.94
C GLY A 81 18.01 11.73 -31.68
N PHE A 82 17.40 12.92 -31.71
CA PHE A 82 17.29 13.81 -30.56
C PHE A 82 16.05 13.48 -29.74
N LYS A 83 16.25 13.06 -28.48
CA LYS A 83 15.20 13.05 -27.46
C LYS A 83 14.89 14.49 -27.03
N GLU A 84 14.23 15.31 -27.84
CA GLU A 84 13.67 16.55 -27.31
C GLU A 84 12.55 17.17 -28.17
N ASN A 85 11.32 17.00 -27.67
CA ASN A 85 10.42 18.10 -27.28
C ASN A 85 9.17 17.46 -26.67
N ILE A 86 9.28 17.14 -25.38
CA ILE A 86 8.20 16.66 -24.53
C ILE A 86 7.11 17.75 -24.49
N ASN A 87 5.83 17.37 -24.61
CA ASN A 87 4.76 18.31 -24.30
C ASN A 87 4.72 18.53 -22.78
N LEU A 88 5.54 19.48 -22.31
CA LEU A 88 5.72 19.79 -20.89
C LEU A 88 4.57 20.65 -20.32
N ASN A 89 3.53 20.92 -21.09
CA ASN A 89 2.39 21.74 -20.66
C ASN A 89 1.23 20.88 -20.07
N VAL A 90 1.54 19.68 -19.62
CA VAL A 90 0.58 18.82 -18.94
C VAL A 90 0.48 19.24 -17.47
N SER A 91 -0.74 19.18 -16.93
CA SER A 91 -0.99 19.36 -15.50
C SER A 91 -0.34 18.24 -14.70
N PHE A 92 0.66 18.54 -13.89
CA PHE A 92 1.24 17.53 -12.99
C PHE A 92 0.22 17.11 -11.92
N ASN A 93 -0.65 18.03 -11.48
CA ASN A 93 -1.74 17.71 -10.55
C ASN A 93 -2.67 16.64 -11.14
N ALA A 94 -3.13 16.81 -12.38
CA ALA A 94 -3.98 15.83 -13.05
C ALA A 94 -3.25 14.49 -13.26
N PHE A 95 -1.95 14.55 -13.58
CA PHE A 95 -1.14 13.35 -13.69
C PHE A 95 -1.03 12.60 -12.36
N TYR A 96 -0.74 13.30 -11.25
CA TYR A 96 -0.68 12.70 -9.92
C TYR A 96 -2.05 12.10 -9.54
N ASP A 97 -3.15 12.82 -9.74
CA ASP A 97 -4.50 12.30 -9.47
C ASP A 97 -4.78 11.01 -10.28
N SER A 98 -4.38 10.96 -11.55
CA SER A 98 -4.50 9.75 -12.36
C SER A 98 -3.74 8.54 -11.77
N VAL A 99 -2.53 8.77 -11.24
CA VAL A 99 -1.74 7.74 -10.55
C VAL A 99 -2.43 7.28 -9.26
N VAL A 100 -3.02 8.20 -8.50
CA VAL A 100 -3.81 7.87 -7.29
C VAL A 100 -5.03 7.04 -7.65
N LEU A 101 -5.75 7.38 -8.72
CA LEU A 101 -6.90 6.63 -9.21
C LEU A 101 -6.52 5.22 -9.69
N GLU A 102 -5.38 5.06 -10.38
CA GLU A 102 -4.86 3.73 -10.74
C GLU A 102 -4.66 2.84 -9.49
N ARG A 103 -4.26 3.41 -8.34
CA ARG A 103 -4.10 2.67 -7.07
C ARG A 103 -5.42 2.21 -6.47
N ARG A 104 -6.52 2.93 -6.71
CA ARG A 104 -7.87 2.51 -6.29
C ARG A 104 -8.27 1.18 -6.94
N ASN A 105 -7.89 0.98 -8.20
CA ASN A 105 -8.30 -0.19 -8.97
C ASN A 105 -7.41 -1.43 -8.75
N ARG A 106 -6.17 -1.24 -8.27
CA ARG A 106 -5.17 -2.31 -8.13
C ARG A 106 -4.80 -2.66 -6.69
N GLY A 107 -5.18 -1.82 -5.72
CA GLY A 107 -4.74 -1.91 -4.33
C GLY A 107 -5.88 -2.00 -3.33
N SER A 108 -5.54 -2.14 -2.05
CA SER A 108 -6.52 -2.02 -0.97
C SER A 108 -7.04 -0.59 -0.86
N TYR A 109 -8.29 -0.43 -0.43
CA TYR A 109 -8.88 0.89 -0.22
C TYR A 109 -8.07 1.75 0.76
N SER A 110 -7.51 1.14 1.82
CA SER A 110 -6.63 1.82 2.77
C SER A 110 -5.36 2.37 2.10
N ASN A 111 -4.75 1.62 1.18
CA ASN A 111 -3.60 2.09 0.42
C ASN A 111 -3.99 3.28 -0.47
N TYR A 112 -5.10 3.18 -1.19
CA TYR A 112 -5.64 4.29 -1.98
C TYR A 112 -5.84 5.56 -1.14
N LEU A 113 -6.38 5.45 0.07
CA LEU A 113 -6.54 6.61 0.97
C LEU A 113 -5.21 7.26 1.36
N ALA A 114 -4.15 6.48 1.55
CA ALA A 114 -2.82 7.01 1.83
C ALA A 114 -2.24 7.77 0.63
N TRP A 115 -2.42 7.25 -0.59
CA TRP A 115 -2.05 7.93 -1.83
C TRP A 115 -2.86 9.21 -2.05
N LYS A 116 -4.17 9.16 -1.81
CA LYS A 116 -5.05 10.32 -1.90
C LYS A 116 -4.64 11.42 -0.93
N SER A 117 -4.31 11.06 0.32
CA SER A 117 -3.78 12.04 1.27
C SER A 117 -2.46 12.62 0.81
N SER A 118 -1.51 11.81 0.37
CA SER A 118 -0.26 12.31 -0.20
C SER A 118 -0.49 13.37 -1.29
N PHE A 119 -1.42 13.11 -2.21
CA PHE A 119 -1.78 14.07 -3.25
C PHE A 119 -2.42 15.34 -2.69
N ASN A 120 -3.30 15.24 -1.69
CA ASN A 120 -3.87 16.42 -1.04
C ASN A 120 -2.80 17.31 -0.38
N TYR A 121 -1.81 16.73 0.30
CA TYR A 121 -0.70 17.50 0.86
C TYR A 121 0.15 18.16 -0.23
N PHE A 122 0.36 17.49 -1.36
CA PHE A 122 1.03 18.09 -2.51
C PHE A 122 0.24 19.27 -3.10
N LYS A 123 -1.08 19.13 -3.24
CA LYS A 123 -1.95 20.23 -3.69
C LYS A 123 -1.89 21.44 -2.75
N ASP A 124 -1.91 21.19 -1.45
CA ASP A 124 -1.83 22.24 -0.44
C ASP A 124 -0.48 22.99 -0.52
N PHE A 125 0.62 22.25 -0.66
CA PHE A 125 1.96 22.81 -0.86
C PHE A 125 2.07 23.71 -2.11
N ILE A 126 1.53 23.26 -3.25
CA ILE A 126 1.58 24.03 -4.50
C ILE A 126 0.61 25.23 -4.46
N GLY A 127 -0.48 25.14 -3.70
CA GLY A 127 -1.50 26.19 -3.62
C GLY A 127 -2.31 26.39 -4.91
N GLY A 128 -2.19 25.47 -5.88
CA GLY A 128 -2.79 25.63 -7.21
C GLY A 128 -2.46 24.49 -8.17
N GLU A 129 -2.46 24.77 -9.46
CA GLU A 129 -2.06 23.84 -10.52
C GLU A 129 -0.61 24.11 -10.95
N ILE A 130 0.21 23.06 -11.01
CA ILE A 130 1.57 23.14 -11.56
C ILE A 130 1.68 22.28 -12.82
N LYS A 131 2.31 22.84 -13.86
CA LYS A 131 2.61 22.12 -15.11
C LYS A 131 3.92 21.35 -14.99
N THR A 132 4.09 20.31 -15.80
CA THR A 132 5.27 19.44 -15.67
C THR A 132 6.59 20.15 -15.99
N HIS A 133 6.65 21.14 -16.90
CA HIS A 133 7.86 21.96 -17.12
C HIS A 133 8.26 22.82 -15.91
N GLN A 134 7.31 23.16 -15.04
CA GLN A 134 7.57 24.07 -13.92
C GLN A 134 8.22 23.33 -12.74
N LEU A 135 8.14 22.00 -12.72
CA LEU A 135 8.78 21.18 -11.70
C LEU A 135 10.30 21.15 -11.88
N ASN A 136 11.01 21.31 -10.77
CA ASN A 136 12.47 21.28 -10.68
C ASN A 136 12.89 20.77 -9.29
N ASP A 137 14.19 20.62 -9.06
CA ASP A 137 14.73 20.06 -7.81
C ASP A 137 14.40 20.91 -6.57
N ASN A 138 14.21 22.22 -6.75
CA ASN A 138 13.79 23.10 -5.66
C ASN A 138 12.39 22.74 -5.15
N HIS A 139 11.46 22.35 -6.03
CA HIS A 139 10.14 21.89 -5.61
C HIS A 139 10.23 20.58 -4.81
N VAL A 140 11.14 19.68 -5.18
CA VAL A 140 11.36 18.42 -4.46
C VAL A 140 11.88 18.68 -3.05
N LYS A 141 12.89 19.56 -2.91
CA LYS A 141 13.46 19.98 -1.62
C LYS A 141 12.44 20.71 -0.74
N LYS A 142 11.74 21.71 -1.28
CA LYS A 142 10.73 22.48 -0.55
C LYS A 142 9.53 21.64 -0.14
N TYR A 143 9.08 20.71 -0.98
CA TYR A 143 7.98 19.80 -0.61
C TYR A 143 8.37 18.88 0.54
N ARG A 144 9.61 18.40 0.57
CA ARG A 144 10.16 17.63 1.69
C ARG A 144 10.13 18.44 2.99
N GLU A 145 10.62 19.68 2.97
CA GLU A 145 10.64 20.59 4.12
C GLU A 145 9.22 20.90 4.60
N TYR A 146 8.31 21.20 3.66
CA TYR A 146 6.90 21.40 3.93
C TYR A 146 6.29 20.21 4.66
N LEU A 147 6.51 18.97 4.22
CA LEU A 147 5.98 17.78 4.88
C LEU A 147 6.50 17.59 6.32
N LEU A 148 7.69 18.13 6.65
CA LEU A 148 8.28 18.06 8.00
C LEU A 148 7.74 19.16 8.93
N THR A 149 7.20 20.25 8.39
CA THR A 149 6.76 21.41 9.17
C THR A 149 5.24 21.59 9.21
N VAL A 150 4.53 21.05 8.22
CA VAL A 150 3.08 21.22 8.06
C VAL A 150 2.27 20.59 9.18
N ASN A 151 1.17 21.27 9.53
CA ASN A 151 0.15 20.70 10.39
C ASN A 151 -0.70 19.65 9.66
N ASN A 152 -1.30 18.76 10.44
CA ASN A 152 -2.13 17.70 9.93
C ASN A 152 -3.45 18.26 9.40
N LEU A 153 -3.62 18.25 8.08
CA LEU A 153 -4.79 18.76 7.36
C LEU A 153 -6.12 18.11 7.79
N ARG A 154 -6.08 16.94 8.45
CA ARG A 154 -7.30 16.26 8.94
C ARG A 154 -7.72 16.70 10.34
N VAL A 155 -6.82 17.23 11.16
CA VAL A 155 -7.05 17.48 12.59
C VAL A 155 -6.99 18.99 12.86
N LYS A 156 -7.90 19.75 12.25
CA LYS A 156 -8.07 21.21 12.41
C LYS A 156 -6.75 22.00 12.52
N ASN A 157 -5.68 21.53 11.87
CA ASN A 157 -4.32 22.07 11.95
C ASN A 157 -3.73 22.24 13.38
N THR A 158 -4.15 21.44 14.37
CA THR A 158 -3.66 21.58 15.76
C THR A 158 -2.41 20.76 16.08
N GLN A 159 -2.06 19.78 15.24
CA GLN A 159 -0.93 18.89 15.45
C GLN A 159 -0.10 18.76 14.18
N LYS A 160 1.23 18.69 14.31
CA LYS A 160 2.15 18.46 13.17
C LYS A 160 1.90 17.10 12.52
N LEU A 161 2.21 17.00 11.22
CA LEU A 161 2.22 15.72 10.52
C LEU A 161 3.29 14.79 11.12
N ALA A 162 2.91 13.55 11.46
CA ALA A 162 3.86 12.57 11.99
C ALA A 162 4.96 12.24 10.96
N ILE A 163 6.22 12.12 11.42
CA ILE A 163 7.40 11.96 10.56
C ILE A 163 7.30 10.75 9.63
N ASN A 164 6.83 9.60 10.13
CA ASN A 164 6.67 8.40 9.29
C ASN A 164 5.55 8.55 8.26
N THR A 165 4.52 9.35 8.56
CA THR A 165 3.47 9.70 7.59
C THR A 165 4.02 10.64 6.52
N ALA A 166 4.80 11.65 6.92
CA ALA A 166 5.51 12.54 6.00
C ALA A 166 6.45 11.74 5.07
N SER A 167 7.25 10.81 5.60
CA SER A 167 8.07 9.89 4.82
C SER A 167 7.24 9.10 3.79
N THR A 168 6.11 8.55 4.21
CA THR A 168 5.22 7.78 3.32
C THR A 168 4.69 8.65 2.17
N TYR A 169 4.23 9.86 2.47
CA TYR A 169 3.73 10.79 1.44
C TYR A 169 4.84 11.25 0.50
N TYR A 170 6.02 11.55 1.04
CA TYR A 170 7.18 11.89 0.22
C TYR A 170 7.57 10.74 -0.72
N LYS A 171 7.60 9.49 -0.24
CA LYS A 171 7.85 8.31 -1.08
C LYS A 171 6.82 8.15 -2.21
N HIS A 172 5.53 8.42 -1.93
CA HIS A 172 4.50 8.41 -2.97
C HIS A 172 4.74 9.49 -4.02
N PHE A 173 5.07 10.71 -3.61
CA PHE A 173 5.39 11.81 -4.52
C PHE A 173 6.61 11.50 -5.40
N ILE A 174 7.71 11.01 -4.81
CA ILE A 174 8.89 10.57 -5.56
C ILE A 174 8.54 9.45 -6.54
N SER A 175 7.66 8.52 -6.17
CA SER A 175 7.16 7.48 -7.08
C SER A 175 6.35 8.05 -8.26
N VAL A 176 5.64 9.16 -8.06
CA VAL A 176 4.94 9.87 -9.15
C VAL A 176 5.94 10.58 -10.07
N LEU A 177 6.96 11.24 -9.52
CA LEU A 177 8.03 11.85 -10.32
C LEU A 177 8.75 10.80 -11.20
N LYS A 178 9.12 9.65 -10.64
CA LYS A 178 9.71 8.53 -11.41
C LYS A 178 8.80 8.08 -12.55
N GLN A 179 7.48 8.03 -12.32
CA GLN A 179 6.51 7.69 -13.37
C GLN A 179 6.36 8.80 -14.41
N ALA A 180 6.40 10.07 -14.01
CA ALA A 180 6.38 11.21 -14.92
C ALA A 180 7.59 11.17 -15.86
N TYR A 181 8.79 10.93 -15.30
CA TYR A 181 10.02 10.79 -16.09
C TYR A 181 9.95 9.60 -17.04
N LYS A 182 9.53 8.42 -16.56
CA LYS A 182 9.39 7.21 -17.39
C LYS A 182 8.38 7.39 -18.53
N ARG A 183 7.36 8.22 -18.33
CA ARG A 183 6.36 8.56 -19.36
C ARG A 183 6.78 9.77 -20.22
N SER A 184 8.02 10.25 -20.06
CA SER A 184 8.58 11.42 -20.73
C SER A 184 7.69 12.66 -20.57
N LEU A 185 7.14 12.89 -19.37
CA LEU A 185 6.35 14.10 -19.04
C LEU A 185 7.21 15.21 -18.41
N ILE A 186 8.35 14.81 -17.83
CA ILE A 186 9.44 15.69 -17.36
C ILE A 186 10.73 15.24 -18.06
N PRO A 187 11.64 16.19 -18.39
CA PRO A 187 12.82 15.89 -19.20
C PRO A 187 13.93 15.22 -18.37
N THR A 188 13.99 15.56 -17.09
CA THR A 188 14.99 15.07 -16.13
C THR A 188 14.35 14.22 -15.05
N ASN A 189 15.13 13.30 -14.50
CA ASN A 189 14.70 12.47 -13.38
C ASN A 189 14.87 13.22 -12.05
N LEU A 190 13.91 14.08 -11.70
CA LEU A 190 13.89 14.84 -10.43
C LEU A 190 13.88 13.96 -9.16
N ALA A 191 13.71 12.64 -9.31
CA ALA A 191 13.68 11.68 -8.23
C ALA A 191 15.04 11.02 -7.93
N ASP A 192 16.06 11.27 -8.74
CA ASP A 192 17.36 10.59 -8.64
C ASP A 192 18.16 11.05 -7.41
N GLU A 193 18.28 12.37 -7.24
CA GLU A 193 18.99 13.01 -6.13
C GLU A 193 18.07 13.32 -4.93
N ALA A 194 16.86 12.77 -4.91
CA ALA A 194 15.89 13.06 -3.87
C ALA A 194 16.33 12.50 -2.51
N VAL A 195 16.61 13.40 -1.55
CA VAL A 195 16.93 13.03 -0.16
C VAL A 195 15.66 12.58 0.55
N TYR A 196 15.59 11.29 0.91
CA TYR A 196 14.41 10.74 1.60
C TYR A 196 14.29 11.28 3.04
N ILE A 197 13.05 11.27 3.56
CA ILE A 197 12.79 11.51 4.97
C ILE A 197 13.13 10.24 5.73
N LYS A 198 14.02 10.34 6.72
CA LYS A 198 14.39 9.21 7.57
C LYS A 198 13.22 8.88 8.48
N GLU A 199 12.80 7.62 8.46
CA GLU A 199 11.73 7.14 9.33
C GLU A 199 12.26 6.97 10.75
N GLU A 200 11.44 7.37 11.71
CA GLU A 200 11.70 7.11 13.12
C GLU A 200 11.20 5.71 13.48
N GLN A 201 11.95 5.04 14.34
CA GLN A 201 11.52 3.75 14.87
C GLN A 201 10.34 3.98 15.81
N THR A 202 9.22 3.32 15.51
CA THR A 202 8.09 3.31 16.42
C THR A 202 8.28 2.20 17.44
N HIS A 203 8.32 2.58 18.72
CA HIS A 203 8.21 1.59 19.78
C HIS A 203 6.78 1.06 19.79
N ARG A 204 6.63 -0.25 19.59
CA ARG A 204 5.33 -0.91 19.65
C ARG A 204 5.20 -1.55 21.01
N GLU A 205 4.21 -1.09 21.77
CA GLU A 205 3.89 -1.71 23.05
C GLU A 205 3.45 -3.16 22.87
N TYR A 206 3.73 -3.96 23.87
CA TYR A 206 3.27 -5.34 23.98
C TYR A 206 2.85 -5.61 25.43
N LEU A 207 2.08 -6.67 25.63
CA LEU A 207 1.61 -7.15 26.91
C LEU A 207 2.58 -8.21 27.44
N THR A 208 2.95 -8.11 28.71
CA THR A 208 3.68 -9.17 29.41
C THR A 208 2.74 -10.33 29.78
N GLU A 209 3.29 -11.44 30.26
CA GLU A 209 2.48 -12.58 30.71
C GLU A 209 1.59 -12.20 31.89
N GLU A 210 2.09 -11.37 32.82
CA GLU A 210 1.34 -10.88 33.98
C GLU A 210 0.21 -9.92 33.55
N GLU A 211 0.46 -9.04 32.57
CA GLU A 211 -0.57 -8.16 32.04
C GLU A 211 -1.64 -8.94 31.25
N LEU A 212 -1.27 -10.01 30.55
CA LEU A 212 -2.23 -10.90 29.90
C LEU A 212 -3.08 -11.64 30.95
N ASP A 213 -2.49 -12.17 32.00
CA ASP A 213 -3.24 -12.83 33.08
C ASP A 213 -4.22 -11.85 33.77
N LEU A 214 -3.76 -10.64 34.09
CA LEU A 214 -4.60 -9.57 34.63
C LEU A 214 -5.76 -9.22 33.70
N LEU A 215 -5.49 -9.10 32.40
CA LEU A 215 -6.51 -8.78 31.41
C LEU A 215 -7.54 -9.90 31.26
N TRP A 216 -7.10 -11.17 31.28
CA TRP A 216 -8.00 -12.33 31.20
C TRP A 216 -9.01 -12.37 32.37
N LYS A 217 -8.52 -12.07 33.59
CA LYS A 217 -9.31 -12.01 34.82
C LYS A 217 -10.25 -10.80 34.87
N THR A 218 -9.99 -9.76 34.08
CA THR A 218 -10.82 -8.56 34.04
C THR A 218 -12.10 -8.81 33.23
N GLU A 219 -13.25 -8.42 33.79
CA GLU A 219 -14.54 -8.52 33.12
C GLU A 219 -14.58 -7.70 31.82
N VAL A 220 -15.06 -8.32 30.73
CA VAL A 220 -15.26 -7.67 29.44
C VAL A 220 -16.75 -7.67 29.09
N LYS A 221 -17.23 -6.58 28.49
CA LYS A 221 -18.64 -6.49 28.05
C LYS A 221 -18.99 -7.51 26.95
N ILE A 222 -18.01 -7.92 26.15
CA ILE A 222 -18.21 -8.79 24.99
C ILE A 222 -17.15 -9.90 25.06
N GLU A 223 -17.53 -11.07 25.57
CA GLU A 223 -16.63 -12.22 25.74
C GLU A 223 -15.95 -12.66 24.44
N LYS A 224 -16.64 -12.52 23.30
CA LYS A 224 -16.05 -12.82 21.98
C LYS A 224 -14.82 -11.96 21.68
N ILE A 225 -14.72 -10.73 22.19
CA ILE A 225 -13.52 -9.88 22.06
C ILE A 225 -12.37 -10.44 22.89
N LYS A 226 -12.64 -10.92 24.12
CA LYS A 226 -11.63 -11.59 24.96
C LYS A 226 -11.10 -12.83 24.26
N HIS A 227 -11.97 -13.72 23.79
CA HIS A 227 -11.53 -14.91 23.06
C HIS A 227 -10.71 -14.58 21.80
N LEU A 228 -11.16 -13.60 21.00
CA LEU A 228 -10.51 -13.21 19.75
C LEU A 228 -9.13 -12.56 19.98
N THR A 229 -8.98 -11.74 21.03
CA THR A 229 -7.69 -11.10 21.38
C THR A 229 -6.71 -12.09 21.97
N PHE A 230 -7.14 -12.98 22.86
CA PHE A 230 -6.29 -14.04 23.41
C PHE A 230 -5.90 -15.08 22.36
N PHE A 231 -6.79 -15.40 21.43
CA PHE A 231 -6.43 -16.25 20.31
C PHE A 231 -5.30 -15.63 19.48
N ALA A 232 -5.30 -14.30 19.27
CA ALA A 232 -4.17 -13.60 18.64
C ALA A 232 -2.90 -13.60 19.49
N ALA A 233 -3.01 -13.52 20.82
CA ALA A 233 -1.88 -13.58 21.76
C ALA A 233 -1.23 -14.96 21.85
N LEU A 234 -1.99 -16.02 21.57
CA LEU A 234 -1.53 -17.42 21.65
C LEU A 234 -1.03 -17.97 20.29
N THR A 235 -1.47 -17.39 19.18
CA THR A 235 -1.15 -17.89 17.82
C THR A 235 -0.38 -16.88 16.97
N GLY A 236 -0.38 -15.61 17.37
CA GLY A 236 0.18 -14.54 16.57
C GLY A 236 -0.63 -14.19 15.34
N PHE A 237 -1.86 -14.67 15.14
CA PHE A 237 -2.63 -14.38 13.91
C PHE A 237 -3.03 -12.90 13.76
N ARG A 238 -3.19 -12.44 12.50
CA ARG A 238 -3.77 -11.12 12.24
C ARG A 238 -5.28 -11.17 12.42
N PHE A 239 -5.89 -10.03 12.72
CA PHE A 239 -7.36 -9.92 12.84
C PHE A 239 -8.10 -10.48 11.63
N SER A 240 -7.65 -10.13 10.43
CA SER A 240 -8.26 -10.61 9.18
C SER A 240 -8.25 -12.14 9.08
N ASP A 241 -7.15 -12.75 9.52
CA ASP A 241 -6.93 -14.18 9.41
C ASP A 241 -7.86 -14.91 10.40
N ILE A 242 -7.97 -14.39 11.62
CA ILE A 242 -8.87 -14.91 12.68
C ILE A 242 -10.35 -14.80 12.27
N ILE A 243 -10.79 -13.66 11.72
CA ILE A 243 -12.18 -13.48 11.29
C ILE A 243 -12.50 -14.34 10.05
N SER A 244 -11.52 -14.63 9.20
CA SER A 244 -11.69 -15.52 8.06
C SER A 244 -11.58 -17.01 8.41
N LEU A 245 -11.17 -17.33 9.64
CA LEU A 245 -10.92 -18.71 10.08
C LEU A 245 -12.21 -19.53 10.06
N LYS A 246 -12.16 -20.67 9.38
CA LYS A 246 -13.24 -21.64 9.30
C LYS A 246 -12.94 -22.85 10.18
N TRP A 247 -13.96 -23.41 10.80
CA TRP A 247 -13.82 -24.59 11.66
C TRP A 247 -13.24 -25.78 10.89
N GLU A 248 -13.60 -25.92 9.62
CA GLU A 248 -13.12 -26.97 8.71
C GLU A 248 -11.60 -26.88 8.43
N SER A 249 -10.98 -25.74 8.70
CA SER A 249 -9.52 -25.57 8.59
C SER A 249 -8.77 -26.06 9.82
N VAL A 250 -9.47 -26.34 10.93
CA VAL A 250 -8.89 -26.78 12.20
C VAL A 250 -8.89 -28.30 12.24
N TYR A 251 -7.74 -28.90 12.51
CA TYR A 251 -7.63 -30.35 12.62
C TYR A 251 -6.63 -30.76 13.72
N LYS A 252 -6.77 -32.00 14.19
CA LYS A 252 -5.83 -32.62 15.11
C LYS A 252 -4.99 -33.62 14.35
N ASP A 253 -3.68 -33.42 14.36
CA ASP A 253 -2.72 -34.42 13.92
C ASP A 253 -2.57 -35.50 15.00
N LYS A 254 -2.35 -36.75 14.57
CA LYS A 254 -2.29 -37.91 15.48
C LYS A 254 -1.12 -37.83 16.47
N HIS A 255 -0.01 -37.19 16.07
CA HIS A 255 1.23 -37.17 16.85
C HIS A 255 1.70 -35.75 17.21
N GLN A 256 1.21 -34.72 16.50
CA GLN A 256 1.76 -33.37 16.60
C GLN A 256 0.78 -32.32 17.15
N GLY A 257 -0.41 -32.74 17.61
CA GLY A 257 -1.36 -31.84 18.26
C GLY A 257 -2.29 -31.10 17.29
N TYR A 258 -2.66 -29.86 17.60
CA TYR A 258 -3.67 -29.11 16.85
C TYR A 258 -3.05 -28.16 15.82
N TYR A 259 -3.68 -28.08 14.65
CA TYR A 259 -3.23 -27.28 13.53
C TYR A 259 -4.37 -26.50 12.87
N ILE A 260 -3.98 -25.41 12.22
CA ILE A 260 -4.82 -24.64 11.30
C ILE A 260 -4.21 -24.67 9.92
N LYS A 261 -4.99 -25.16 8.96
CA LYS A 261 -4.65 -25.12 7.54
C LYS A 261 -4.87 -23.72 6.98
N LEU A 262 -3.78 -23.01 6.70
CA LEU A 262 -3.80 -21.70 6.06
C LEU A 262 -3.50 -21.84 4.57
N THR A 263 -4.33 -21.24 3.72
CA THR A 263 -4.07 -21.18 2.27
C THR A 263 -3.63 -19.77 1.89
N GLU A 264 -2.40 -19.63 1.40
CA GLU A 264 -1.90 -18.34 0.91
C GLU A 264 -2.67 -17.91 -0.35
N GLN A 265 -3.39 -16.80 -0.28
CA GLN A 265 -4.25 -16.34 -1.38
C GLN A 265 -3.53 -15.98 -2.69
N LYS A 266 -2.21 -15.74 -2.67
CA LYS A 266 -1.45 -15.29 -3.85
C LYS A 266 -0.64 -16.39 -4.55
N THR A 267 -0.34 -17.47 -3.85
CA THR A 267 0.59 -18.53 -4.27
C THR A 267 -0.07 -19.90 -4.24
N GLY A 268 -1.19 -20.05 -3.54
CA GLY A 268 -1.86 -21.35 -3.34
C GLY A 268 -1.15 -22.26 -2.34
N ASN A 269 -0.05 -21.80 -1.72
CA ASN A 269 0.69 -22.60 -0.76
C ASN A 269 -0.16 -22.88 0.48
N ILE A 270 -0.23 -24.16 0.85
CA ILE A 270 -0.83 -24.62 2.08
C ILE A 270 0.24 -24.56 3.16
N ASN A 271 -0.02 -23.81 4.22
CA ASN A 271 0.83 -23.75 5.40
C ASN A 271 0.04 -24.25 6.61
N ASN A 272 0.57 -25.26 7.29
CA ASN A 272 -0.04 -25.80 8.48
C ASN A 272 0.54 -25.07 9.69
N HIS A 273 -0.30 -24.30 10.37
CA HIS A 273 0.10 -23.53 11.53
C HIS A 273 -0.24 -24.29 12.82
N PRO A 274 0.74 -24.73 13.62
CA PRO A 274 0.47 -25.37 14.90
C PRO A 274 -0.16 -24.39 15.89
N ILE A 275 -1.07 -24.86 16.73
CA ILE A 275 -1.69 -24.06 17.80
C ILE A 275 -1.65 -24.84 19.12
N SER A 276 -1.58 -24.12 20.24
CA SER A 276 -1.62 -24.73 21.57
C SER A 276 -3.00 -25.30 21.91
N ASP A 277 -3.06 -26.21 22.88
CA ASP A 277 -4.31 -26.76 23.42
C ASP A 277 -5.24 -25.66 23.96
N THR A 278 -4.67 -24.63 24.58
CA THR A 278 -5.41 -23.46 25.06
C THR A 278 -6.03 -22.68 23.89
N ALA A 279 -5.27 -22.45 22.82
CA ALA A 279 -5.79 -21.79 21.62
C ALA A 279 -6.90 -22.62 20.96
N TYR A 280 -6.76 -23.94 20.91
CA TYR A 280 -7.81 -24.84 20.42
C TYR A 280 -9.07 -24.79 21.30
N THR A 281 -8.89 -24.77 22.62
CA THR A 281 -10.00 -24.65 23.59
C THR A 281 -10.81 -23.38 23.38
N LEU A 282 -10.14 -22.24 23.11
CA LEU A 282 -10.81 -20.98 22.78
C LEU A 282 -11.69 -21.08 21.53
N LEU A 283 -11.23 -21.82 20.50
CA LEU A 283 -12.03 -22.07 19.30
C LEU A 283 -13.25 -22.94 19.62
N LYS A 284 -13.06 -24.00 20.41
CA LYS A 284 -14.14 -24.93 20.80
C LYS A 284 -15.26 -24.24 21.59
N ILE A 285 -14.90 -23.31 22.49
CA ILE A 285 -15.87 -22.52 23.29
C ILE A 285 -16.81 -21.69 22.39
N GLN A 286 -16.41 -21.36 21.16
CA GLN A 286 -17.31 -20.65 20.24
C GLN A 286 -18.49 -21.51 19.75
N GLY A 287 -18.49 -22.82 20.00
CA GLY A 287 -19.59 -23.73 19.65
C GLY A 287 -19.83 -23.89 18.14
N THR A 288 -18.87 -23.47 17.30
CA THR A 288 -18.99 -23.55 15.85
C THR A 288 -18.61 -24.94 15.36
N THR A 289 -19.52 -25.60 14.65
CA THR A 289 -19.27 -26.93 14.05
C THR A 289 -19.00 -26.87 12.55
N ARG A 290 -19.38 -25.77 11.89
CA ARG A 290 -19.18 -25.53 10.45
C ARG A 290 -19.10 -24.04 10.14
N GLY A 291 -18.28 -23.64 9.19
CA GLY A 291 -18.14 -22.25 8.75
C GLY A 291 -17.22 -21.40 9.64
N GLN A 292 -17.40 -20.07 9.60
CA GLN A 292 -16.51 -19.14 10.30
C GLN A 292 -16.62 -19.29 11.81
N VAL A 293 -15.47 -19.43 12.49
CA VAL A 293 -15.43 -19.60 13.96
C VAL A 293 -15.82 -18.30 14.67
N PHE A 294 -15.28 -17.17 14.21
CA PHE A 294 -15.57 -15.85 14.77
C PHE A 294 -16.50 -15.07 13.83
N THR A 295 -17.80 -15.18 14.07
CA THR A 295 -18.84 -14.47 13.30
C THR A 295 -19.21 -13.12 13.91
N ASN A 296 -19.78 -12.23 13.07
CA ASN A 296 -20.46 -11.00 13.46
C ASN A 296 -19.61 -9.94 14.18
N ILE A 297 -18.30 -9.91 13.94
CA ILE A 297 -17.40 -8.87 14.48
C ILE A 297 -16.65 -8.16 13.36
N LYS A 298 -16.91 -6.86 13.22
CA LYS A 298 -16.10 -5.95 12.39
C LYS A 298 -14.99 -5.31 13.23
N TYR A 299 -13.88 -4.98 12.59
CA TYR A 299 -12.75 -4.33 13.28
C TYR A 299 -13.15 -3.01 13.97
N THR A 300 -14.06 -2.24 13.39
CA THR A 300 -14.54 -0.98 14.01
C THR A 300 -15.29 -1.21 15.32
N GLN A 301 -15.90 -2.39 15.51
CA GLN A 301 -16.65 -2.75 16.70
C GLN A 301 -15.74 -3.17 17.86
N ILE A 302 -14.47 -3.54 17.60
CA ILE A 302 -13.55 -3.98 18.66
C ILE A 302 -12.78 -2.82 19.29
N THR A 303 -12.51 -1.73 18.56
CA THR A 303 -11.58 -0.68 19.00
C THR A 303 -11.98 -0.05 20.32
N ARG A 304 -13.25 0.35 20.47
CA ARG A 304 -13.73 1.01 21.69
C ARG A 304 -13.88 0.04 22.87
N PRO A 305 -14.56 -1.12 22.73
CA PRO A 305 -14.66 -2.09 23.83
C PRO A 305 -13.30 -2.60 24.31
N LEU A 306 -12.36 -2.85 23.40
CA LEU A 306 -11.00 -3.24 23.77
C LEU A 306 -10.32 -2.15 24.60
N LYS A 307 -10.38 -0.89 24.15
CA LYS A 307 -9.79 0.23 24.91
C LYS A 307 -10.41 0.35 26.31
N GLU A 308 -11.74 0.24 26.42
CA GLU A 308 -12.42 0.27 27.73
C GLU A 308 -11.98 -0.89 28.62
N TRP A 309 -11.82 -2.09 28.07
CA TRP A 309 -11.39 -3.29 28.80
C TRP A 309 -9.93 -3.18 29.30
N ILE A 310 -9.02 -2.70 28.44
CA ILE A 310 -7.62 -2.43 28.84
C ILE A 310 -7.56 -1.42 29.98
N ILE A 311 -8.31 -0.31 29.91
CA ILE A 311 -8.36 0.68 30.98
C ILE A 311 -8.88 0.07 32.29
N ARG A 312 -9.94 -0.74 32.22
CA ARG A 312 -10.51 -1.42 33.40
C ARG A 312 -9.54 -2.39 34.07
N SER A 313 -8.68 -3.04 33.28
CA SER A 313 -7.65 -3.93 33.82
C SER A 313 -6.50 -3.20 34.53
N GLY A 314 -6.46 -1.86 34.48
CA GLY A 314 -5.37 -1.06 35.07
C GLY A 314 -4.11 -0.94 34.20
N ILE A 315 -4.10 -1.55 33.02
CA ILE A 315 -2.99 -1.47 32.06
C ILE A 315 -2.94 -0.06 31.46
N ARG A 316 -1.80 0.63 31.64
CA ARG A 316 -1.58 2.01 31.18
C ARG A 316 -1.12 2.12 29.72
N LYS A 317 -0.71 1.01 29.12
CA LYS A 317 -0.24 0.91 27.73
C LYS A 317 -1.39 1.17 26.74
N LYS A 318 -1.09 1.84 25.63
CA LYS A 318 -1.99 2.03 24.49
C LYS A 318 -2.06 0.77 23.61
N ILE A 319 -2.82 -0.21 24.09
CA ILE A 319 -3.00 -1.49 23.41
C ILE A 319 -4.13 -1.43 22.37
N SER A 320 -3.79 -1.82 21.14
CA SER A 320 -4.71 -2.13 20.05
C SER A 320 -4.72 -3.63 19.75
N PHE A 321 -5.62 -4.09 18.88
CA PHE A 321 -5.70 -5.52 18.53
C PHE A 321 -4.36 -6.08 18.02
N HIS A 322 -3.62 -5.31 17.22
CA HIS A 322 -2.36 -5.80 16.66
C HIS A 322 -1.27 -6.00 17.71
N ASN A 323 -1.39 -5.34 18.88
CA ASN A 323 -0.44 -5.51 19.97
C ASN A 323 -0.50 -6.92 20.59
N PHE A 324 -1.62 -7.65 20.50
CA PHE A 324 -1.67 -9.06 20.95
C PHE A 324 -0.77 -9.95 20.10
N ARG A 325 -0.74 -9.76 18.77
CA ARG A 325 0.22 -10.43 17.88
C ARG A 325 1.67 -10.01 18.19
N HIS A 326 1.90 -8.75 18.54
CA HIS A 326 3.23 -8.30 18.99
C HIS A 326 3.65 -8.94 20.31
N SER A 327 2.70 -9.12 21.22
CA SER A 327 2.91 -9.80 22.50
C SER A 327 3.30 -11.24 22.25
N TYR A 328 2.57 -11.98 21.41
CA TYR A 328 2.96 -13.33 20.99
C TYR A 328 4.41 -13.38 20.48
N ALA A 329 4.76 -12.53 19.51
CA ALA A 329 6.09 -12.52 18.92
C ALA A 329 7.19 -12.22 19.95
N THR A 330 6.95 -11.24 20.81
CA THR A 330 7.93 -10.78 21.81
C THR A 330 8.10 -11.81 22.93
N LEU A 331 6.99 -12.39 23.41
CA LEU A 331 7.01 -13.41 24.45
C LEU A 331 7.66 -14.71 23.96
N GLN A 332 7.36 -15.16 22.74
CA GLN A 332 8.03 -16.34 22.15
C GLN A 332 9.55 -16.16 22.12
N LEU A 333 10.03 -14.99 21.69
CA LEU A 333 11.46 -14.67 21.67
C LEU A 333 12.06 -14.57 23.08
N ALA A 334 11.34 -13.93 24.01
CA ALA A 334 11.76 -13.82 25.40
C ALA A 334 11.80 -15.18 26.13
N ASN A 335 10.98 -16.13 25.70
CA ASN A 335 10.96 -17.51 26.18
C ASN A 335 11.89 -18.44 25.36
N GLY A 336 12.86 -17.87 24.65
CA GLY A 336 13.95 -18.62 24.00
C GLY A 336 13.62 -19.23 22.64
N THR A 337 12.44 -18.98 22.05
CA THR A 337 12.13 -19.46 20.70
C THR A 337 13.02 -18.74 19.69
N ASP A 338 13.62 -19.48 18.76
CA ASP A 338 14.49 -18.87 17.75
C ASP A 338 13.71 -17.96 16.79
N ILE A 339 14.38 -16.90 16.33
CA ILE A 339 13.76 -15.87 15.50
C ILE A 339 13.22 -16.40 14.17
N TYR A 340 13.82 -17.45 13.62
CA TYR A 340 13.37 -18.04 12.37
C TYR A 340 12.04 -18.78 12.57
N THR A 341 11.90 -19.58 13.62
CA THR A 341 10.66 -20.24 14.00
C THR A 341 9.56 -19.23 14.29
N VAL A 342 9.83 -18.19 15.09
CA VAL A 342 8.85 -17.11 15.32
C VAL A 342 8.43 -16.45 14.00
N SER A 343 9.38 -16.19 13.10
CA SER A 343 9.10 -15.63 11.78
C SER A 343 8.18 -16.50 10.93
N LYS A 344 8.33 -17.82 11.01
CA LYS A 344 7.49 -18.80 10.29
C LYS A 344 6.09 -18.91 10.88
N LEU A 345 5.96 -18.95 12.20
CA LEU A 345 4.66 -18.91 12.89
C LEU A 345 3.89 -17.62 12.55
N LEU A 346 4.60 -16.50 12.51
CA LEU A 346 4.00 -15.22 12.09
C LEU A 346 3.68 -15.14 10.58
N GLY A 347 4.17 -16.05 9.74
CA GLY A 347 4.01 -15.98 8.29
C GLY A 347 4.67 -14.75 7.66
N HIS A 348 5.84 -14.35 8.18
CA HIS A 348 6.63 -13.26 7.61
C HIS A 348 7.47 -13.75 6.42
N LYS A 349 7.38 -13.04 5.29
CA LYS A 349 8.20 -13.33 4.10
C LYS A 349 9.68 -12.96 4.29
N ASN A 350 9.93 -11.88 5.02
CA ASN A 350 11.27 -11.34 5.27
C ASN A 350 11.56 -11.34 6.76
N LEU A 351 12.70 -11.92 7.14
CA LEU A 351 13.14 -12.01 8.54
C LEU A 351 13.34 -10.63 9.19
N SER A 352 13.65 -9.60 8.41
CA SER A 352 13.76 -8.21 8.88
C SER A 352 12.49 -7.70 9.57
N THR A 353 11.33 -8.26 9.25
CA THR A 353 10.06 -7.92 9.92
C THR A 353 9.98 -8.49 11.33
N THR A 354 10.69 -9.59 11.61
CA THR A 354 10.74 -10.25 12.92
C THR A 354 11.86 -9.66 13.79
N GLN A 355 12.92 -9.13 13.18
CA GLN A 355 14.00 -8.42 13.88
C GLN A 355 13.52 -7.20 14.68
N ILE A 356 12.35 -6.64 14.37
CA ILE A 356 11.79 -5.52 15.15
C ILE A 356 11.51 -5.91 16.61
N TYR A 357 11.35 -7.21 16.91
CA TYR A 357 11.03 -7.72 18.25
C TYR A 357 12.25 -8.05 19.10
N THR A 358 13.44 -8.21 18.50
CA THR A 358 14.64 -8.66 19.24
C THR A 358 15.20 -7.61 20.19
N LYS A 359 14.77 -6.34 20.06
CA LYS A 359 15.23 -5.23 20.90
C LYS A 359 14.75 -5.31 22.34
N VAL A 360 13.72 -6.10 22.60
CA VAL A 360 13.06 -6.20 23.92
C VAL A 360 13.73 -7.26 24.81
N MET A 361 14.78 -7.94 24.32
CA MET A 361 15.34 -9.11 25.01
C MET A 361 16.51 -8.74 25.92
N ASP A 362 16.23 -8.23 27.12
CA ASP A 362 17.25 -8.14 28.17
C ASP A 362 17.51 -9.51 28.81
N LYS A 363 16.49 -10.37 28.98
CA LYS A 363 16.66 -11.74 29.49
C LYS A 363 17.63 -12.57 28.64
N ASN A 364 17.47 -12.60 27.32
CA ASN A 364 18.37 -13.38 26.46
C ASN A 364 19.78 -12.81 26.42
N LYS A 365 19.96 -11.50 26.62
CA LYS A 365 21.30 -10.90 26.77
C LYS A 365 21.94 -11.31 28.09
N ILE A 366 21.17 -11.33 29.18
CA ILE A 366 21.62 -11.80 30.49
C ILE A 366 22.00 -13.29 30.42
N GLU A 367 21.12 -14.14 29.88
CA GLU A 367 21.44 -15.55 29.67
C GLU A 367 22.66 -15.73 28.76
N ALA A 368 22.76 -15.00 27.65
CA ALA A 368 23.91 -15.10 26.74
C ALA A 368 25.21 -14.64 27.40
N ALA A 369 25.18 -13.59 28.23
CA ALA A 369 26.33 -13.15 29.01
C ALA A 369 26.77 -14.23 30.01
N ASN A 370 25.81 -14.90 30.64
CA ASN A 370 26.06 -15.95 31.64
C ASN A 370 26.34 -17.33 31.04
N ARG A 371 26.28 -17.51 29.71
CA ARG A 371 26.61 -18.79 29.05
C ARG A 371 28.11 -19.09 29.09
N ILE A 372 28.94 -18.07 29.24
CA ILE A 372 30.39 -18.23 29.41
C ILE A 372 30.69 -17.90 30.87
N ASN A 373 30.58 -18.91 31.73
CA ASN A 373 31.11 -18.84 33.09
C ASN A 373 32.42 -19.64 33.12
N LEU A 374 33.51 -18.95 33.41
CA LEU A 374 34.80 -19.55 33.68
C LEU A 374 34.98 -19.57 35.19
N ASP A 375 35.32 -20.73 35.74
CA ASP A 375 35.73 -20.84 37.12
C ASP A 375 37.19 -20.38 37.19
N LEU A 376 37.38 -19.11 37.56
CA LEU A 376 38.68 -18.47 37.63
C LEU A 376 39.13 -18.48 39.09
N ASP A 377 40.04 -19.41 39.43
CA ASP A 377 40.61 -19.54 40.76
C ASP A 377 41.08 -18.17 41.30
N GLY A 378 40.65 -17.82 42.51
CA GLY A 378 41.00 -16.57 43.19
C GLY A 378 39.99 -15.42 43.06
N LEU A 379 38.86 -15.63 42.37
CA LEU A 379 37.71 -14.72 42.33
C LEU A 379 36.59 -15.21 43.27
N SER A 380 36.82 -15.11 44.56
CA SER A 380 35.79 -15.26 45.61
C SER A 380 35.96 -14.22 46.70
#